data_AF-A0A2A2R3J7-F1
#
_entry.id   AF-A0A2A2R3J7-F1
#
_cell.length_a   1.000
_cell.length_b   1.000
_cell.length_c   1.000
_cell.angle_alpha   90.00
_cell.angle_beta   90.00
_cell.angle_gamma   90.00
#
_symmetry.space_group_name_H-M   'P 1'
#
loop_
_entity.id
_entity.type
_entity.pdbx_description
1 polymer ?
#
loop_
_entity_poly.entity_id
_entity_poly.type
_entity_poly.pdbx_seq_one_letter_code
_entity_poly.pdbx_strand_id
1 'polypeptide(L)'
;MNRTAITALRRLRQYELEKEEWKLQARQREEMDMLAVCTHAQNRLGNEMLVDIGTSALDWKRRADGVRELGHEFETAQRQFRLAQQARNEQIQAVLNAKRRVEIVDRLLERDDDARRAERDQIERKLLDDLAAGRATQPEFAGI
;
A
#
# COMPACT_ATOMS: atom_id res chain seq x y z
N MET A 1 -12.50 25.54 10.67
CA MET A 1 -12.52 24.10 10.36
C MET A 1 -12.34 23.30 11.65
N ASN A 2 -13.10 22.22 11.91
CA ASN A 2 -12.99 21.46 13.17
C ASN A 2 -11.79 20.50 13.14
N ARG A 3 -10.63 20.94 13.61
CA ARG A 3 -9.37 20.18 13.60
C ARG A 3 -9.46 18.83 14.32
N THR A 4 -10.22 18.74 15.40
CA THR A 4 -10.42 17.49 16.14
C THR A 4 -11.07 16.44 15.24
N ALA A 5 -12.05 16.84 14.44
CA ALA A 5 -12.70 15.95 13.48
C ALA A 5 -11.75 15.49 12.36
N ILE A 6 -10.90 16.37 11.83
CA ILE A 6 -9.94 16.02 10.78
C ILE A 6 -8.83 15.10 11.32
N THR A 7 -8.39 15.35 12.55
CA THR A 7 -7.40 14.49 13.22
C THR A 7 -7.97 13.10 13.47
N ALA A 8 -9.25 13.00 13.88
CA ALA A 8 -9.94 11.72 14.01
C ALA A 8 -10.06 11.00 12.65
N LEU A 9 -10.43 11.74 11.60
CA LEU A 9 -10.49 11.21 10.24
C LEU A 9 -9.13 10.69 9.77
N ARG A 10 -8.04 11.41 10.06
CA ARG A 10 -6.67 10.97 9.74
C ARG A 10 -6.36 9.62 10.37
N ARG A 11 -6.66 9.46 11.67
CA ARG A 11 -6.45 8.19 12.39
C ARG A 11 -7.23 7.04 11.77
N LEU A 12 -8.49 7.29 11.39
CA LEU A 12 -9.31 6.28 10.70
C LEU A 12 -8.71 5.89 9.35
N ARG A 13 -8.26 6.85 8.54
CA ARG A 13 -7.62 6.57 7.25
C ARG A 13 -6.29 5.85 7.41
N GLN A 14 -5.52 6.17 8.44
CA GLN A 14 -4.28 5.47 8.76
C GLN A 14 -4.54 3.99 9.12
N TYR A 15 -5.55 3.74 9.95
CA TYR A 15 -5.96 2.37 10.28
C TYR A 15 -6.45 1.59 9.07
N GLU A 16 -7.24 2.22 8.17
CA GLU A 16 -7.63 1.61 6.90
C GLU A 16 -6.41 1.25 6.04
N LEU A 17 -5.43 2.14 5.94
CA LEU A 17 -4.18 1.89 5.22
C LEU A 17 -3.44 0.68 5.79
N GLU A 18 -3.22 0.65 7.11
CA GLU A 18 -2.56 -0.47 7.78
C GLU A 18 -3.28 -1.78 7.47
N LYS A 19 -4.61 -1.81 7.55
CA LYS A 19 -5.41 -2.99 7.22
C LYS A 19 -5.20 -3.47 5.78
N GLU A 20 -5.16 -2.55 4.81
CA GLU A 20 -4.90 -2.91 3.42
C GLU A 20 -3.45 -3.39 3.18
N GLU A 21 -2.48 -2.85 3.92
CA GLU A 21 -1.08 -3.32 3.88
C GLU A 21 -0.94 -4.73 4.48
N TRP A 22 -1.65 -5.04 5.56
CA TRP A 22 -1.73 -6.38 6.12
C TRP A 22 -2.31 -7.40 5.13
N LYS A 23 -3.38 -7.02 4.42
CA LYS A 23 -3.93 -7.87 3.35
C LYS A 23 -2.95 -8.06 2.20
N LEU A 24 -2.19 -7.02 1.83
CA LEU A 24 -1.17 -7.15 0.79
C LEU A 24 -0.09 -8.16 1.19
N GLN A 25 0.36 -8.14 2.43
CA GLN A 25 1.31 -9.13 2.95
C GLN A 25 0.74 -10.55 2.87
N ALA A 26 -0.55 -10.73 3.21
CA ALA A 26 -1.22 -12.03 3.07
C ALA A 26 -1.27 -12.49 1.60
N ARG A 27 -1.62 -11.60 0.66
CA ARG A 27 -1.62 -11.91 -0.79
C ARG A 27 -0.23 -12.24 -1.33
N GLN A 28 0.81 -11.59 -0.82
CA GLN A 28 2.20 -11.91 -1.19
C GLN A 28 2.59 -13.31 -0.72
N ARG A 29 2.17 -13.72 0.49
CA ARG A 29 2.39 -15.10 0.97
C ARG A 29 1.66 -16.12 0.10
N GLU A 30 0.38 -15.87 -0.21
CA GLU A 30 -0.40 -16.72 -1.12
C GLU A 30 0.24 -16.85 -2.51
N GLU A 31 0.76 -15.76 -3.09
CA GLU A 31 1.50 -15.81 -4.36
C GLU A 31 2.74 -16.70 -4.26
N MET A 32 3.51 -16.57 -3.16
CA MET A 32 4.71 -17.38 -2.95
C MET A 32 4.39 -18.87 -2.76
N ASP A 33 3.31 -19.18 -2.05
CA ASP A 33 2.84 -20.56 -1.88
C ASP A 33 2.42 -21.15 -3.24
N MET A 34 1.68 -20.38 -4.05
CA MET A 34 1.28 -20.82 -5.40
C MET A 34 2.48 -20.93 -6.36
N LEU A 35 3.50 -20.08 -6.21
CA LEU A 35 4.75 -20.21 -6.95
C LEU A 35 5.43 -21.54 -6.61
N ALA A 36 5.53 -21.88 -5.33
CA ALA A 36 6.13 -23.15 -4.89
C ALA A 36 5.38 -24.36 -5.46
N VAL A 37 4.03 -24.34 -5.44
CA VAL A 37 3.20 -25.38 -6.06
C VAL A 37 3.45 -25.49 -7.57
N CYS A 38 3.49 -24.36 -8.27
CA CYS A 38 3.77 -24.31 -9.70
C CYS A 38 5.17 -24.83 -10.05
N THR A 39 6.20 -24.43 -9.30
CA THR A 39 7.58 -24.93 -9.47
C THR A 39 7.67 -26.43 -9.19
N HIS A 40 6.99 -26.92 -8.15
CA HIS A 40 6.95 -28.35 -7.86
C HIS A 40 6.30 -29.16 -8.99
N ALA A 41 5.17 -28.70 -9.52
CA ALA A 41 4.51 -29.34 -10.67
C ALA A 41 5.40 -29.31 -11.92
N GLN A 42 6.09 -28.19 -12.18
CA GLN A 42 7.04 -28.06 -13.27
C GLN A 42 8.20 -29.06 -13.15
N ASN A 43 8.77 -29.21 -11.95
CA ASN A 43 9.86 -30.15 -11.71
C ASN A 43 9.42 -31.60 -11.89
N ARG A 44 8.23 -31.96 -11.41
CA ARG A 44 7.67 -33.31 -11.63
C ARG A 44 7.48 -33.60 -13.12
N LEU A 45 6.89 -32.66 -13.87
CA LEU A 45 6.73 -32.78 -15.31
C LEU A 45 8.08 -32.90 -16.02
N GLY A 46 9.04 -32.04 -15.67
CA GLY A 46 10.39 -32.07 -16.24
C GLY A 46 11.10 -33.40 -16.01
N ASN A 47 10.99 -33.96 -14.80
CA ASN A 47 11.57 -35.26 -14.47
C ASN A 47 10.92 -36.40 -15.26
N GLU A 48 9.60 -36.38 -15.46
CA GLU A 48 8.91 -37.40 -16.26
C GLU A 48 9.29 -37.33 -17.75
N MET A 49 9.64 -36.14 -18.23
CA MET A 49 10.11 -35.91 -19.60
C MET A 49 11.56 -36.35 -19.85
N LEU A 50 12.34 -36.66 -18.81
CA LEU A 50 13.70 -37.19 -18.98
C LEU A 50 13.64 -38.65 -19.45
N VAL A 51 14.32 -38.95 -20.57
CA VAL A 51 14.32 -40.27 -21.22
C VAL A 51 15.66 -40.95 -21.04
N ASP A 52 15.64 -42.19 -20.54
CA ASP A 52 16.77 -43.10 -20.57
C ASP A 52 16.84 -43.91 -21.88
N ILE A 53 18.06 -44.07 -22.39
CA ILE A 53 18.37 -44.88 -23.58
C ILE A 53 18.05 -46.35 -23.27
N GLY A 54 17.14 -46.96 -24.05
CA GLY A 54 16.74 -48.37 -23.89
C GLY A 54 15.30 -48.61 -23.40
N THR A 55 14.48 -47.56 -23.27
CA THR A 55 13.07 -47.65 -22.84
C THR A 55 12.21 -48.48 -23.82
N SER A 56 11.43 -49.45 -23.32
CA SER A 56 10.55 -50.31 -24.14
C SER A 56 9.30 -49.57 -24.66
N ALA A 57 8.66 -50.08 -25.72
CA ALA A 57 7.46 -49.46 -26.31
C ALA A 57 6.27 -49.37 -25.34
N LEU A 58 6.11 -50.31 -24.41
CA LEU A 58 5.09 -50.27 -23.36
C LEU A 58 5.40 -49.19 -22.32
N ASP A 59 6.68 -49.05 -21.95
CA ASP A 59 7.15 -48.00 -21.04
C ASP A 59 6.97 -46.62 -21.66
N TRP A 60 7.13 -46.48 -22.98
CA TRP A 60 6.85 -45.24 -23.72
C TRP A 60 5.40 -44.80 -23.63
N LYS A 61 4.43 -45.72 -23.81
CA LYS A 61 3.01 -45.38 -23.71
C LYS A 61 2.63 -44.95 -22.29
N ARG A 62 3.09 -45.69 -21.28
CA ARG A 62 2.82 -45.36 -19.87
C ARG A 62 3.40 -43.99 -19.48
N ARG A 63 4.62 -43.67 -19.94
CA ARG A 63 5.21 -42.34 -19.76
C ARG A 63 4.43 -41.25 -20.48
N ALA A 64 4.00 -41.49 -21.72
CA ALA A 64 3.23 -40.50 -22.48
C ALA A 64 1.92 -40.14 -21.77
N ASP A 65 1.26 -41.12 -21.14
CA ASP A 65 0.08 -40.87 -20.32
C ASP A 65 0.45 -40.11 -19.02
N GLY A 66 1.56 -40.47 -18.35
CA GLY A 66 2.06 -39.75 -17.17
C GLY A 66 2.45 -38.28 -17.45
N VAL A 67 3.12 -38.01 -18.58
CA VAL A 67 3.43 -36.66 -19.05
C VAL A 67 2.15 -35.86 -19.30
N ARG A 68 1.11 -36.49 -19.87
CA ARG A 68 -0.18 -35.83 -20.11
C ARG A 68 -0.84 -35.42 -18.79
N GLU A 69 -0.88 -36.32 -17.81
CA GLU A 69 -1.45 -36.07 -16.48
C GLU A 69 -0.68 -34.95 -15.75
N LEU A 70 0.65 -35.05 -15.69
CA LEU A 70 1.50 -34.03 -15.07
C LEU A 70 1.44 -32.69 -15.82
N GLY A 71 1.23 -32.72 -17.15
CA GLY A 71 0.99 -31.53 -17.96
C GLY A 71 -0.26 -30.78 -17.51
N HIS A 72 -1.37 -31.49 -17.31
CA HIS A 72 -2.60 -30.89 -16.79
C HIS A 72 -2.46 -30.38 -15.35
N GLU A 73 -1.72 -31.09 -14.49
CA GLU A 73 -1.38 -30.60 -13.15
C GLU A 73 -0.59 -29.29 -13.20
N PHE A 74 0.42 -29.21 -14.06
CA PHE A 74 1.23 -28.01 -14.24
C PHE A 74 0.41 -26.84 -14.80
N GLU A 75 -0.42 -27.06 -15.81
CA GLU A 75 -1.31 -26.04 -16.36
C GLU A 75 -2.27 -25.48 -15.30
N THR A 76 -2.80 -26.36 -14.45
CA THR A 76 -3.68 -25.97 -13.34
C THR A 76 -2.93 -25.14 -12.31
N ALA A 77 -1.75 -25.58 -11.90
CA ALA A 77 -0.90 -24.84 -10.96
C ALA A 77 -0.48 -23.47 -11.53
N GLN A 78 -0.14 -23.41 -12.81
CA GLN A 78 0.21 -22.17 -13.49
C GLN A 78 -0.97 -21.19 -13.53
N ARG A 79 -2.20 -21.69 -13.76
CA ARG A 79 -3.40 -20.86 -13.71
C ARG A 79 -3.65 -20.30 -12.32
N GLN A 80 -3.52 -21.12 -11.28
CA GLN A 80 -3.66 -20.69 -9.89
C GLN A 80 -2.62 -19.63 -9.51
N PHE A 81 -1.37 -19.81 -9.95
CA PHE A 81 -0.32 -18.83 -9.74
C PHE A 81 -0.64 -17.48 -10.41
N ARG A 82 -1.10 -17.47 -11.66
CA ARG A 82 -1.54 -16.22 -12.32
C ARG A 82 -2.70 -15.53 -11.60
N LEU A 83 -3.66 -16.30 -11.08
CA LEU A 83 -4.77 -15.74 -10.29
C LEU A 83 -4.27 -15.10 -8.99
N ALA A 84 -3.31 -15.72 -8.30
CA ALA A 84 -2.69 -15.15 -7.12
C ALA A 84 -1.94 -13.85 -7.44
N GLN A 85 -1.20 -13.80 -8.56
CA GLN A 85 -0.54 -12.58 -9.04
C GLN A 85 -1.54 -11.45 -9.33
N GLN A 86 -2.66 -11.77 -9.97
CA GLN A 86 -3.72 -10.81 -10.23
C GLN A 86 -4.31 -10.27 -8.92
N ALA A 87 -4.68 -11.16 -7.98
CA ALA A 87 -5.22 -10.77 -6.68
C ALA A 87 -4.26 -9.87 -5.88
N ARG A 88 -2.94 -10.16 -5.93
CA ARG A 88 -1.93 -9.27 -5.33
C ARG A 88 -1.93 -7.91 -6.01
N ASN A 89 -1.94 -7.85 -7.34
CA ASN A 89 -1.93 -6.57 -8.07
C ASN A 89 -3.16 -5.72 -7.76
N GLU A 90 -4.34 -6.33 -7.66
CA GLU A 90 -5.57 -5.68 -7.21
C GLU A 90 -5.42 -5.11 -5.79
N GLN A 91 -4.81 -5.89 -4.88
CA GLN A 91 -4.55 -5.45 -3.51
C GLN A 91 -3.50 -4.31 -3.43
N ILE A 92 -2.50 -4.28 -4.32
CA ILE A 92 -1.57 -3.14 -4.45
C ILE A 92 -2.34 -1.86 -4.79
N GLN A 93 -3.28 -1.94 -5.74
CA GLN A 93 -4.11 -0.78 -6.08
C GLN A 93 -4.97 -0.31 -4.90
N ALA A 94 -5.50 -1.23 -4.10
CA ALA A 94 -6.24 -0.89 -2.88
C ALA A 94 -5.36 -0.13 -1.88
N VAL A 95 -4.12 -0.60 -1.63
CA VAL A 95 -3.14 0.08 -0.77
C VAL A 95 -2.82 1.47 -1.31
N LEU A 96 -2.54 1.62 -2.60
CA LEU A 96 -2.24 2.91 -3.21
C LEU A 96 -3.41 3.90 -3.07
N ASN A 97 -4.64 3.42 -3.19
CA ASN A 97 -5.84 4.25 -2.99
C ASN A 97 -6.01 4.65 -1.51
N ALA A 98 -5.73 3.75 -0.57
CA ALA A 98 -5.73 4.06 0.86
C ALA A 98 -4.66 5.11 1.22
N LYS A 99 -3.43 4.98 0.69
CA LYS A 99 -2.35 5.98 0.85
C LYS A 99 -2.77 7.35 0.36
N ARG A 100 -3.34 7.44 -0.84
CA ARG A 100 -3.87 8.71 -1.37
C ARG A 100 -4.91 9.35 -0.47
N ARG A 101 -5.78 8.57 0.18
CA ARG A 101 -6.78 9.11 1.12
C ARG A 101 -6.13 9.69 2.37
N VAL A 102 -5.09 9.05 2.90
CA VAL A 102 -4.29 9.59 4.02
C VAL A 102 -3.63 10.91 3.61
N GLU A 103 -2.94 10.93 2.46
CA GLU A 103 -2.27 12.13 1.95
C GLU A 103 -3.21 13.32 1.77
N ILE A 104 -4.45 13.08 1.30
CA ILE A 104 -5.46 14.15 1.19
C ILE A 104 -5.77 14.75 2.56
N VAL A 105 -5.93 13.91 3.59
CA VAL A 105 -6.21 14.40 4.96
C VAL A 105 -5.00 15.13 5.54
N ASP A 106 -3.79 14.65 5.27
CA ASP A 106 -2.56 15.29 5.74
C ASP A 106 -2.42 16.69 5.15
N ARG A 107 -2.66 16.85 3.83
CA ARG A 107 -2.69 18.19 3.19
C ARG A 107 -3.76 19.11 3.77
N LEU A 108 -4.91 18.58 4.21
CA LEU A 108 -5.94 19.39 4.87
C LEU A 108 -5.49 19.87 6.25
N LEU A 109 -4.75 19.05 6.99
CA LEU A 109 -4.18 19.42 8.28
C LEU A 109 -3.06 20.45 8.12
N GLU A 110 -2.17 20.28 7.13
CA GLU A 110 -1.12 21.25 6.80
C GLU A 110 -1.73 22.63 6.49
N ARG A 111 -2.79 22.68 5.67
CA ARG A 111 -3.50 23.93 5.38
C ARG A 111 -4.16 24.56 6.61
N ASP A 112 -4.71 23.77 7.53
CA ASP A 112 -5.26 24.26 8.81
C ASP A 112 -4.15 24.84 9.69
N ASP A 113 -2.97 24.20 9.71
CA ASP A 113 -1.79 24.69 10.43
C ASP A 113 -1.29 26.03 9.87
N ASP A 114 -1.18 26.15 8.56
CA ASP A 114 -0.74 27.39 7.91
C ASP A 114 -1.72 28.54 8.14
N ALA A 115 -3.04 28.28 8.03
CA ALA A 115 -4.06 29.29 8.29
C ALA A 115 -4.02 29.80 9.75
N ARG A 116 -3.82 28.90 10.71
CA ARG A 116 -3.69 29.27 12.13
C ARG A 116 -2.42 30.02 12.44
N ARG A 117 -1.30 29.68 11.79
CA ARG A 117 -0.05 30.44 11.92
C ARG A 117 -0.24 31.86 11.40
N ALA A 118 -0.83 32.01 10.21
CA ALA A 118 -1.13 33.33 9.65
C ALA A 118 -2.06 34.16 10.55
N GLU A 119 -3.09 33.54 11.15
CA GLU A 119 -3.98 34.21 12.10
C GLU A 119 -3.24 34.66 13.37
N ARG A 120 -2.36 33.83 13.92
CA ARG A 120 -1.52 34.18 15.08
C ARG A 120 -0.57 35.33 14.77
N ASP A 121 0.12 35.26 13.63
CA ASP A 121 1.04 36.32 13.21
C ASP A 121 0.30 37.65 13.02
N GLN A 122 -0.93 37.61 12.49
CA GLN A 122 -1.76 38.79 12.34
C GLN A 122 -2.22 39.36 13.70
N ILE A 123 -2.59 38.51 14.65
CA ILE A 123 -2.95 38.92 16.01
C ILE A 123 -1.75 39.53 16.72
N GLU A 124 -0.58 38.91 16.63
CA GLU A 124 0.66 39.42 17.23
C GLU A 124 1.04 40.78 16.68
N ARG A 125 0.97 40.97 15.36
CA ARG A 125 1.20 42.29 14.73
C ARG A 125 0.23 43.34 15.25
N LYS A 126 -1.07 43.03 15.31
CA LYS A 126 -2.08 43.95 15.87
C LYS A 126 -1.79 44.32 17.32
N LEU A 127 -1.42 43.34 18.16
CA LEU A 127 -1.07 43.59 19.56
C LEU A 127 0.16 44.50 19.68
N LEU A 128 1.17 44.32 18.84
CA LEU A 128 2.36 45.17 18.79
C LEU A 128 2.01 46.59 18.32
N ASP A 129 1.18 46.72 17.28
CA ASP A 129 0.72 48.02 16.78
C ASP A 129 -0.10 48.78 17.83
N ASP A 130 -1.02 48.08 18.53
CA ASP A 130 -1.83 48.65 19.61
C ASP A 130 -0.95 49.10 20.80
N LEU A 131 0.08 48.31 21.14
CA LEU A 131 1.07 48.68 22.16
C LEU A 131 1.88 49.92 21.74
N ALA A 132 2.29 50.02 20.47
CA ALA A 132 3.02 51.17 19.95
C ALA A 132 2.13 52.43 19.96
N ALA A 133 0.87 52.33 19.54
CA ALA A 133 -0.10 53.41 19.58
C ALA A 133 -0.43 53.85 21.03
N GLY A 134 -0.53 52.90 21.96
CA GLY A 134 -0.72 53.18 23.39
C GLY A 134 0.48 53.91 24.02
N ARG A 135 1.72 53.60 23.60
CA ARG A 135 2.91 54.35 24.02
C ARG A 135 2.97 55.75 23.40
N ALA A 136 2.55 55.90 22.14
CA ALA A 136 2.52 57.21 21.47
C ALA A 136 1.48 58.18 22.07
N THR A 137 0.47 57.67 22.78
CA THR A 137 -0.58 58.45 23.43
C THR A 137 -0.34 58.68 24.93
N GLN A 138 0.76 58.17 25.51
CA GLN A 138 1.18 58.51 26.87
C GLN A 138 1.82 59.91 26.91
N PRO A 139 1.28 60.86 27.69
CA PRO A 139 1.82 62.20 27.81
C PRO A 139 3.00 62.21 28.79
N GLU A 140 4.16 61.69 28.39
CA GLU A 140 5.41 61.83 29.16
C GLU A 140 6.61 62.33 28.34
N PHE A 141 6.39 62.87 27.14
CA PHE A 141 7.40 63.68 26.42
C PHE A 141 6.94 65.12 26.18
N ALA A 142 6.21 65.69 27.14
CA ALA A 142 5.94 67.11 27.23
C ALA A 142 6.43 67.63 28.59
N GLY A 143 7.74 67.66 28.77
CA GLY A 143 8.32 68.20 30.02
C GLY A 143 9.79 67.90 30.23
N ILE A 144 10.66 68.39 29.33
CA ILE A 144 11.88 69.13 29.69
C ILE A 144 12.04 70.25 28.66
#